data_AF-A0A519VFG0-F1
#
_entry.id   AF-A0A519VFG0-F1
#
_cell.length_a   1.000
_cell.length_b   1.000
_cell.length_c   1.000
_cell.angle_alpha   90.00
_cell.angle_beta   90.00
_cell.angle_gamma   90.00
#
_symmetry.space_group_name_H-M   'P 1'
#
loop_
_entity.id
_entity.type
_entity.pdbx_description
1 polymer ?
#
loop_
_entity_poly.entity_id
_entity_poly.type
_entity_poly.pdbx_seq_one_letter_code
_entity_poly.pdbx_strand_id
1 'polypeptide(L)'
;MFIYPRKTAVGIICLALLFVLACKKDKPEEIPLVKKGMQISTDAKFGAVLTDSVGRTLYFFSSDVAGTANCTGACETTWPVYYSSNASTDLNVNAAEVAVITRADGKKQST
;
A
#
# COMPACT_ATOMS: atom_id res chain seq x y z
N MET A 1 -54.25 -49.63 -7.61
CA MET A 1 -54.29 -48.80 -6.39
C MET A 1 -52.91 -48.92 -5.71
N PHE A 2 -52.47 -47.92 -4.94
CA PHE A 2 -51.07 -47.61 -4.50
C PHE A 2 -50.33 -46.70 -5.51
N ILE A 3 -50.63 -45.40 -5.53
CA ILE A 3 -50.15 -44.30 -4.65
C ILE A 3 -48.69 -43.92 -4.96
N TYR A 4 -48.57 -42.80 -5.66
CA TYR A 4 -47.35 -42.05 -5.96
C TYR A 4 -46.95 -41.18 -4.75
N PRO A 5 -45.70 -41.23 -4.23
CA PRO A 5 -45.21 -40.18 -3.34
C PRO A 5 -44.35 -39.15 -4.09
N ARG A 6 -44.78 -37.90 -3.87
CA ARG A 6 -44.29 -36.58 -4.28
C ARG A 6 -42.79 -36.43 -4.58
N LYS A 7 -42.54 -35.81 -5.74
CA LYS A 7 -41.28 -35.27 -6.30
C LYS A 7 -40.55 -34.21 -5.44
N THR A 8 -40.77 -34.13 -4.13
CA THR A 8 -40.32 -32.98 -3.31
C THR A 8 -39.04 -33.23 -2.49
N ALA A 9 -38.46 -34.43 -2.49
CA ALA A 9 -37.27 -34.73 -1.67
C ALA A 9 -35.92 -34.60 -2.42
N VAL A 10 -35.92 -34.58 -3.76
CA VAL A 10 -34.67 -34.58 -4.56
C VAL A 10 -34.05 -33.18 -4.69
N GLY A 11 -34.85 -32.10 -4.55
CA GLY A 11 -34.38 -30.73 -4.75
C GLY A 11 -33.54 -30.14 -3.60
N ILE A 12 -33.60 -30.72 -2.40
CA ILE A 12 -32.99 -30.11 -1.19
C ILE A 12 -31.54 -30.59 -0.99
N ILE A 13 -31.17 -31.75 -1.52
CA ILE A 13 -29.82 -32.32 -1.36
C ILE A 13 -28.78 -31.60 -2.24
N CYS A 14 -29.18 -31.02 -3.38
CA CYS A 14 -28.27 -30.32 -4.28
C CYS A 14 -27.90 -28.88 -3.81
N LEU A 15 -28.72 -28.26 -2.96
CA LEU A 15 -28.46 -26.89 -2.48
C LEU A 15 -27.52 -26.85 -1.27
N ALA A 16 -27.40 -27.96 -0.53
CA ALA A 16 -26.53 -28.03 0.65
C ALA A 16 -25.05 -28.31 0.32
N LEU A 17 -24.75 -28.87 -0.86
CA LEU A 17 -23.38 -29.18 -1.29
C LEU A 17 -22.67 -28.01 -1.98
N LEU A 18 -23.38 -26.94 -2.36
CA LEU A 18 -22.79 -25.74 -2.96
C LEU A 18 -22.24 -24.74 -1.93
N PHE A 19 -22.46 -24.97 -0.62
CA PHE A 19 -21.99 -24.07 0.42
C PHE A 19 -20.57 -24.35 0.94
N VAL A 20 -19.93 -25.45 0.54
CA VAL A 20 -18.63 -25.89 1.10
C VAL A 20 -17.41 -25.52 0.25
N LEU A 21 -17.58 -24.79 -0.86
CA LEU A 21 -16.47 -24.29 -1.69
C LEU A 21 -16.32 -22.76 -1.69
N ALA A 22 -17.15 -22.06 -0.92
CA ALA A 22 -16.92 -20.64 -0.64
C ALA A 22 -15.82 -20.53 0.43
N CYS A 23 -14.56 -20.78 0.04
CA CYS A 23 -13.41 -20.23 0.75
C CYS A 23 -13.56 -18.70 0.70
N LYS A 24 -14.28 -18.13 1.67
CA LYS A 24 -13.99 -16.78 2.11
C LYS A 24 -12.52 -16.82 2.50
N LYS A 25 -11.71 -16.12 1.72
CA LYS A 25 -10.31 -15.85 2.03
C LYS A 25 -10.35 -14.96 3.28
N ASP A 26 -10.46 -15.58 4.44
CA ASP A 26 -10.33 -14.90 5.72
C ASP A 26 -8.92 -14.32 5.74
N LYS A 27 -8.81 -13.03 5.40
CA LYS A 27 -7.56 -12.30 5.55
C LYS A 27 -7.26 -12.32 7.05
N PRO A 28 -6.08 -12.80 7.47
CA PRO A 28 -5.67 -12.66 8.86
C PRO A 28 -5.87 -11.20 9.26
N GLU A 29 -6.47 -10.98 10.42
CA GLU A 29 -6.62 -9.65 10.99
C GLU A 29 -5.21 -9.10 11.24
N GLU A 30 -4.73 -8.28 10.31
CA GLU A 30 -3.52 -7.49 10.49
C GLU A 30 -3.73 -6.62 11.73
N ILE A 31 -2.97 -6.89 12.79
CA ILE A 31 -2.76 -5.91 13.86
C ILE A 31 -2.48 -4.58 13.14
N PRO A 32 -3.26 -3.51 13.36
CA PRO A 32 -3.18 -2.32 12.53
C PRO A 32 -1.77 -1.77 12.64
N LEU A 33 -0.95 -2.08 11.64
CA LEU A 33 0.42 -1.66 11.58
C LEU A 33 0.34 -0.16 11.35
N VAL A 34 0.69 0.63 12.37
CA VAL A 34 0.73 2.07 12.23
C VAL A 34 1.84 2.39 11.23
N LYS A 35 1.46 2.57 9.96
CA LYS A 35 2.37 2.93 8.88
C LYS A 35 3.04 4.26 9.20
N LYS A 36 4.36 4.29 9.14
CA LYS A 36 5.20 5.48 9.29
C LYS A 36 6.27 5.46 8.20
N GLY A 37 6.64 6.64 7.73
CA GLY A 37 7.67 6.80 6.72
C GLY A 37 7.21 6.45 5.31
N MET A 38 8.18 6.10 4.48
CA MET A 38 7.96 5.64 3.11
C MET A 38 7.36 4.24 3.13
N GLN A 39 6.54 3.93 2.14
CA GLN A 39 5.86 2.65 1.96
C GLN A 39 5.98 2.26 0.49
N ILE A 40 5.90 0.96 0.19
CA ILE A 40 5.76 0.49 -1.18
C ILE A 40 4.28 0.17 -1.44
N SER A 41 3.72 0.81 -2.46
CA SER A 41 2.37 0.55 -2.95
C SER A 41 2.42 -0.06 -4.35
N THR A 42 1.44 -0.88 -4.69
CA THR A 42 1.29 -1.42 -6.05
C THR A 42 0.30 -0.56 -6.83
N ASP A 43 0.78 0.09 -7.87
CA ASP A 43 -0.02 0.78 -8.88
C ASP A 43 -0.25 -0.13 -10.09
N ALA A 44 -1.47 -0.15 -10.62
CA ALA A 44 -1.85 -1.04 -11.73
C ALA A 44 -1.11 -0.73 -13.04
N LYS A 45 -0.65 0.50 -13.23
CA LYS A 45 0.03 0.96 -14.45
C LYS A 45 1.54 1.02 -14.27
N PHE A 46 2.01 1.46 -13.10
CA PHE A 46 3.43 1.73 -12.83
C PHE A 46 4.12 0.63 -12.01
N GLY A 47 3.38 -0.35 -11.49
CA GLY A 47 3.94 -1.38 -10.63
C GLY A 47 4.23 -0.86 -9.23
N ALA A 48 5.37 -1.25 -8.65
CA ALA A 48 5.76 -0.80 -7.32
C ALA A 48 6.13 0.70 -7.32
N VAL A 49 5.47 1.48 -6.47
CA VAL A 49 5.72 2.92 -6.30
C VAL A 49 5.94 3.24 -4.82
N LEU A 50 6.76 4.26 -4.54
CA LEU A 50 6.93 4.77 -3.19
C LEU A 50 5.78 5.71 -2.83
N THR A 51 5.23 5.54 -1.63
CA THR A 51 4.23 6.44 -1.06
C THR A 51 4.60 6.82 0.37
N ASP A 52 3.99 7.87 0.91
CA ASP A 52 4.01 8.09 2.36
C ASP A 52 3.03 7.17 3.09
N SER A 53 2.97 7.29 4.42
CA SER A 53 2.10 6.51 5.29
C SER A 53 0.60 6.77 5.07
N VAL A 54 0.23 7.85 4.39
CA VAL A 54 -1.16 8.19 4.06
C VAL A 54 -1.52 7.89 2.60
N GLY A 55 -0.60 7.29 1.83
CA GLY A 55 -0.82 6.82 0.47
C GLY A 55 -0.57 7.86 -0.63
N ARG A 56 0.10 8.99 -0.34
CA ARG A 56 0.53 9.94 -1.37
C ARG A 56 1.82 9.48 -2.01
N THR A 57 1.87 9.43 -3.35
CA THR A 57 3.08 9.06 -4.10
C THR A 57 4.22 10.03 -3.84
N LEU A 58 5.41 9.49 -3.60
CA LEU A 58 6.63 10.24 -3.42
C LEU A 58 7.39 10.35 -4.74
N TYR A 59 7.99 11.51 -4.96
CA TYR A 59 8.78 11.80 -6.14
C TYR A 59 10.21 12.15 -5.73
N PHE A 60 11.17 11.67 -6.50
CA PHE A 60 12.58 12.02 -6.39
C PHE A 60 13.02 12.73 -7.67
N PHE A 61 13.69 13.87 -7.53
CA PHE A 61 14.23 14.59 -8.67
C PHE A 61 15.55 13.96 -9.09
N SER A 62 15.68 13.59 -10.37
CA SER A 62 16.90 12.97 -10.90
C SER A 62 18.15 13.84 -10.70
N SER A 63 18.00 15.16 -10.66
CA SER A 63 19.08 16.12 -10.36
C SER A 63 19.60 16.03 -8.92
N ASP A 64 18.81 15.45 -8.00
CA ASP A 64 19.14 15.39 -6.57
C ASP A 64 20.04 14.18 -6.23
N VAL A 65 20.51 13.43 -7.24
CA VAL A 65 21.35 12.23 -7.10
C VAL A 65 22.62 12.45 -6.26
N ALA A 66 23.14 13.68 -6.22
CA ALA A 66 24.29 14.05 -5.40
C ALA A 66 23.93 14.35 -3.93
N GLY A 67 22.70 14.06 -3.49
CA GLY A 67 22.20 14.38 -2.15
C GLY A 67 22.00 15.88 -1.91
N THR A 68 21.90 16.67 -2.97
CA THR A 68 21.61 18.10 -2.88
C THR A 68 20.23 18.35 -3.45
N ALA A 69 19.34 18.95 -2.67
CA ALA A 69 18.01 19.25 -3.16
C ALA A 69 18.01 20.48 -4.08
N ASN A 70 17.66 20.27 -5.35
CA ASN A 70 17.64 21.34 -6.36
C ASN A 70 16.27 22.02 -6.49
N CYS A 71 15.20 21.32 -6.11
CA CYS A 71 13.84 21.84 -6.19
C CYS A 71 13.59 22.91 -5.12
N THR A 72 13.63 24.19 -5.51
CA THR A 72 13.41 25.36 -4.64
C THR A 72 12.44 26.36 -5.29
N GLY A 73 11.94 27.33 -4.52
CA GLY A 73 11.03 28.37 -5.02
C GLY A 73 9.72 27.82 -5.58
N ALA A 74 9.39 28.15 -6.83
CA ALA A 74 8.16 27.68 -7.47
C ALA A 74 8.09 26.14 -7.58
N CYS A 75 9.23 25.46 -7.75
CA CYS A 75 9.28 23.99 -7.80
C CYS A 75 8.74 23.38 -6.49
N GLU A 76 9.15 23.92 -5.34
CA GLU A 76 8.74 23.42 -4.02
C GLU A 76 7.24 23.64 -3.74
N THR A 77 6.63 24.64 -4.38
CA THR A 77 5.18 24.86 -4.27
C THR A 77 4.39 23.75 -4.97
N THR A 78 4.91 23.25 -6.10
CA THR A 78 4.31 22.14 -6.85
C THR A 78 4.68 20.78 -6.26
N TRP A 79 5.91 20.64 -5.78
CA TRP A 79 6.49 19.41 -5.24
C TRP A 79 7.00 19.66 -3.81
N PRO A 80 6.09 19.62 -2.81
CA PRO A 80 6.46 19.90 -1.43
C PRO A 80 7.50 18.93 -0.89
N VAL A 81 8.35 19.43 -0.01
CA VAL A 81 9.39 18.63 0.66
C VAL A 81 8.76 17.49 1.47
N TYR A 82 9.27 16.28 1.27
CA TYR A 82 8.93 15.12 2.09
C TYR A 82 9.99 14.89 3.17
N TYR A 83 9.55 14.68 4.40
CA TYR A 83 10.40 14.25 5.52
C TYR A 83 9.60 13.39 6.50
N SER A 84 10.25 12.36 7.02
CA SER A 84 9.76 11.55 8.14
C SER A 84 10.90 11.26 9.12
N SER A 85 10.60 11.27 10.41
CA SER A 85 11.55 10.84 11.46
C SER A 85 11.81 9.33 11.44
N ASN A 86 10.95 8.56 10.78
CA ASN A 86 11.11 7.13 10.55
C ASN A 86 11.24 6.93 9.04
N ALA A 87 12.33 6.31 8.57
CA ALA A 87 12.52 6.04 7.15
C ALA A 87 11.37 5.20 6.57
N SER A 88 11.04 4.09 7.23
CA SER A 88 9.93 3.22 6.87
C SER A 88 9.57 2.29 8.03
N THR A 89 8.32 1.84 8.03
CA THR A 89 7.82 0.67 8.79
C THR A 89 7.45 -0.49 7.88
N ASP A 90 7.49 -0.27 6.57
CA ASP A 90 7.36 -1.29 5.54
C ASP A 90 8.71 -2.00 5.36
N LEU A 91 8.72 -3.32 5.59
CA LEU A 91 9.91 -4.16 5.50
C LEU A 91 10.46 -4.29 4.08
N ASN A 92 9.68 -3.92 3.07
CA ASN A 92 10.12 -3.92 1.67
C ASN A 92 10.92 -2.65 1.31
N VAL A 93 10.98 -1.65 2.20
CA VAL A 93 11.84 -0.48 2.05
C VAL A 93 13.14 -0.72 2.80
N ASN A 94 14.26 -0.71 2.10
CA ASN A 94 15.57 -0.75 2.74
C ASN A 94 15.85 0.60 3.43
N ALA A 95 15.68 0.66 4.75
CA ALA A 95 15.93 1.88 5.51
C ALA A 95 17.38 2.38 5.42
N ALA A 96 18.35 1.53 5.08
CA ALA A 96 19.74 1.94 4.90
C ALA A 96 19.98 2.75 3.61
N GLU A 97 19.02 2.72 2.67
CA GLU A 97 19.07 3.49 1.42
C GLU A 97 18.36 4.84 1.56
N VAL A 98 17.64 5.08 2.66
CA VAL A 98 16.98 6.35 2.93
C VAL A 98 17.89 7.22 3.79
N ALA A 99 18.29 8.36 3.25
CA ALA A 99 19.06 9.36 3.97
C ALA A 99 18.21 10.58 4.33
N VAL A 100 18.77 11.47 5.15
CA VAL A 100 18.16 12.76 5.49
C VAL A 100 19.19 13.85 5.26
N ILE A 101 18.81 14.86 4.50
CA ILE A 101 19.60 16.07 4.30
C ILE A 101 18.92 17.26 4.97
N THR A 102 19.74 18.23 5.37
CA THR A 102 19.27 19.56 5.75
C THR A 102 19.44 20.47 4.55
N ARG A 103 18.33 20.98 4.03
CA ARG A 103 18.31 21.89 2.89
C ARG A 103 18.85 23.27 3.28
N ALA A 104 19.16 24.09 2.28
CA ALA A 104 19.66 25.46 2.48
C ALA A 104 18.66 26.38 3.22
N ASP A 105 17.36 26.08 3.15
CA ASP A 105 16.29 26.77 3.88
C ASP A 105 16.08 26.24 5.32
N GLY A 106 16.92 25.29 5.76
CA GLY A 106 16.87 24.68 7.09
C GLY A 106 15.86 23.53 7.23
N LYS A 107 15.06 23.22 6.21
CA LYS A 107 14.11 22.09 6.26
C LYS A 107 14.86 20.77 6.11
N LYS A 108 14.39 19.75 6.82
CA LYS A 108 14.84 18.37 6.59
C LYS A 108 14.11 17.78 5.40
N GLN A 109 14.80 16.97 4.61
CA GLN A 109 14.26 16.20 3.50
C GLN A 109 14.77 14.76 3.58
N SER A 110 13.87 13.80 3.42
CA SER A 110 14.26 12.40 3.20
C SER A 110 14.66 12.21 1.73
N THR A 111 15.78 11.56 1.47
CA THR A 111 16.33 11.29 0.13
C THR A 111 16.68 9.83 -0.05
#